data_AF-A0A0G4MAQ9-F1
#
_entry.id   AF-A0A0G4MAQ9-F1
#
_cell.length_a   1.000
_cell.length_b   1.000
_cell.length_c   1.000
_cell.angle_alpha   90.00
_cell.angle_beta   90.00
_cell.angle_gamma   90.00
#
_symmetry.space_group_name_H-M   'P 1'
#
loop_
_entity.id
_entity.type
_entity.pdbx_description
1 polymer ?
#
loop_
_entity_poly.entity_id
_entity_poly.type
_entity_poly.pdbx_seq_one_letter_code
_entity_poly.pdbx_strand_id
1 'polypeptide(L)'
;SRDDASRRAGIIVLREDLDFYVIPPRPDVGQLEMIEIKRAAAKALLSQGGIFSGLKRSDEPGTTEAHLIEMLTAGGFNHDDSWGHRAGEPNKAVVCSLALARLRSDIRGSEMGSNAVGMAQKLLLFWRKPARRCWWEGVELEDVEGVEGKLKVWIRRVWTLEMSVIGLR
;
A
#
# COMPACT_ATOMS: atom_id res chain seq x y z
N SER A 1 -9.34 -26.89 26.13
CA SER A 1 -9.01 -25.46 26.36
C SER A 1 -9.36 -24.66 25.11
N ARG A 2 -10.54 -24.04 25.08
CA ARG A 2 -10.99 -23.19 23.95
C ARG A 2 -10.30 -21.81 23.92
N ASP A 3 -9.60 -21.45 25.00
CA ASP A 3 -8.94 -20.14 25.16
C ASP A 3 -7.59 -20.01 24.44
N ASP A 4 -6.95 -21.11 24.05
CA ASP A 4 -5.58 -21.08 23.53
C ASP A 4 -5.49 -20.57 22.07
N ALA A 5 -6.58 -20.75 21.30
CA ALA A 5 -6.71 -20.17 19.96
C ALA A 5 -6.92 -18.65 20.00
N SER A 6 -7.41 -18.09 21.12
CA SER A 6 -7.60 -16.64 21.28
C SER A 6 -6.28 -15.90 21.55
N ARG A 7 -5.23 -16.62 22.00
CA ARG A 7 -3.91 -16.07 22.35
C ARG A 7 -2.99 -15.84 21.15
N ARG A 8 -3.28 -16.44 20.00
CA ARG A 8 -2.47 -16.28 18.77
C ARG A 8 -3.19 -15.35 17.80
N ALA A 9 -2.70 -14.13 17.68
CA ALA A 9 -3.23 -13.17 16.72
C ALA A 9 -2.44 -13.27 15.40
N GLY A 10 -3.15 -13.57 14.31
CA GLY A 10 -2.61 -13.35 12.97
C GLY A 10 -2.59 -11.85 12.69
N ILE A 11 -1.47 -11.33 12.22
CA ILE A 11 -1.28 -9.94 11.81
C ILE A 11 -0.91 -9.94 10.33
N ILE A 12 -1.71 -9.25 9.53
CA ILE A 12 -1.41 -8.94 8.14
C ILE A 12 -0.47 -7.74 8.16
N VAL A 13 0.66 -7.86 7.48
CA VAL A 13 1.67 -6.82 7.33
C VAL A 13 1.75 -6.44 5.86
N LEU A 14 1.41 -5.20 5.53
CA LEU A 14 1.52 -4.67 4.18
C LEU A 14 2.57 -3.56 4.18
N ARG A 15 3.60 -3.71 3.35
CA ARG A 15 4.64 -2.71 3.13
C ARG A 15 4.58 -2.21 1.68
N GLU A 16 4.80 -0.92 1.52
CA GLU A 16 5.08 -0.29 0.23
C GLU A 16 6.47 0.37 0.24
N ASP A 17 7.24 0.10 -0.80
CA ASP A 17 8.41 0.88 -1.18
C ASP A 17 8.10 1.56 -2.53
N LEU A 18 8.08 2.90 -2.54
CA LEU A 18 7.71 3.73 -3.68
C LEU A 18 8.94 4.57 -4.09
N ASP A 19 9.60 4.18 -5.18
CA ASP A 19 10.63 5.00 -5.83
C ASP A 19 9.95 5.94 -6.84
N PHE A 20 10.27 7.24 -6.81
CA PHE A 20 9.69 8.19 -7.75
C PHE A 20 10.75 8.97 -8.55
N TYR A 21 10.41 9.22 -9.81
CA TYR A 21 11.27 9.86 -10.80
C TYR A 21 10.51 11.05 -11.38
N VAL A 22 10.89 12.23 -10.94
CA VAL A 22 10.27 13.48 -11.40
C VAL A 22 10.86 13.88 -12.74
N ILE A 23 9.99 14.09 -13.73
CA ILE A 23 10.38 14.62 -15.03
C ILE A 23 10.43 16.15 -14.93
N PRO A 24 11.52 16.82 -15.37
CA PRO A 24 11.60 18.27 -15.35
C PRO A 24 10.40 18.91 -16.08
N PRO A 25 9.69 19.86 -15.46
CA PRO A 25 8.56 20.54 -16.11
C PRO A 25 9.00 21.42 -17.28
N ARG A 26 10.28 21.83 -17.29
CA ARG A 26 10.91 22.71 -18.29
C ARG A 26 12.31 22.16 -18.66
N PRO A 27 12.81 22.38 -19.89
CA PRO A 27 14.15 21.94 -20.29
C PRO A 27 15.32 22.58 -19.51
N ASP A 28 15.12 23.78 -18.98
CA ASP A 28 16.16 24.63 -18.37
C ASP A 28 16.11 24.65 -16.83
N VAL A 29 15.45 23.66 -16.22
CA VAL A 29 15.41 23.50 -14.76
C VAL A 29 16.80 23.18 -14.22
N GLY A 30 17.31 24.06 -13.35
CA GLY A 30 18.61 23.89 -12.70
C GLY A 30 18.62 22.78 -11.63
N GLN A 31 19.81 22.35 -11.20
CA GLN A 31 19.94 21.28 -10.18
C GLN A 31 19.28 21.63 -8.84
N LEU A 32 19.46 22.86 -8.34
CA LEU A 32 18.85 23.31 -7.08
C LEU A 32 17.33 23.39 -7.19
N GLU A 33 16.81 23.92 -8.29
CA GLU A 33 15.37 23.96 -8.59
C GLU A 33 14.80 22.53 -8.64
N MET A 34 15.50 21.61 -9.30
CA MET A 34 15.09 20.20 -9.38
C MET A 34 15.02 19.52 -8.01
N ILE A 35 15.88 19.89 -7.07
CA ILE A 35 15.83 19.39 -5.69
C ILE A 35 14.54 19.86 -5.01
N GLU A 36 14.18 21.13 -5.14
CA GLU A 36 12.93 21.65 -4.56
C GLU A 36 11.70 21.01 -5.21
N ILE A 37 11.69 20.85 -6.54
CA ILE A 37 10.60 20.17 -7.26
C ILE A 37 10.45 18.72 -6.76
N LYS A 38 11.55 17.99 -6.55
CA LYS A 38 11.51 16.63 -6.00
C LYS A 38 10.95 16.59 -4.59
N ARG A 39 11.27 17.57 -3.74
CA ARG A 39 10.70 17.69 -2.39
C ARG A 39 9.21 18.00 -2.42
N ALA A 40 8.78 18.90 -3.31
CA ALA A 40 7.37 19.22 -3.50
C ALA A 40 6.58 18.01 -4.01
N ALA A 41 7.13 17.26 -4.98
CA ALA A 41 6.56 16.01 -5.45
C ALA A 41 6.46 14.97 -4.32
N ALA A 42 7.50 14.83 -3.48
CA ALA A 42 7.46 13.95 -2.32
C ALA A 42 6.31 14.30 -1.37
N LYS A 43 6.12 15.59 -1.07
CA LYS A 43 5.02 16.08 -0.21
C LYS A 43 3.65 15.72 -0.80
N ALA A 44 3.46 15.88 -2.11
CA ALA A 44 2.23 15.47 -2.80
C ALA A 44 2.01 13.95 -2.82
N LEU A 45 3.08 13.14 -2.96
CA LEU A 45 2.97 11.68 -2.88
C LEU A 45 2.73 11.18 -1.45
N LEU A 46 3.21 11.91 -0.45
CA LEU A 46 2.97 11.60 0.97
C LEU A 46 1.51 11.85 1.38
N SER A 47 0.83 12.84 0.78
CA SER A 47 -0.60 13.09 1.06
C SER A 47 -1.53 12.00 0.51
N GLN A 48 -1.06 11.16 -0.42
CA GLN A 48 -1.78 9.99 -0.91
C GLN A 48 -1.72 8.86 0.14
N GLY A 49 -2.47 9.03 1.22
CA GLY A 49 -2.40 8.19 2.42
C GLY A 49 -3.16 6.86 2.36
N GLY A 50 -4.12 6.70 1.44
CA GLY A 50 -4.93 5.49 1.33
C GLY A 50 -4.12 4.27 0.90
N ILE A 51 -4.34 3.12 1.54
CA ILE A 51 -3.62 1.87 1.26
C ILE A 51 -3.81 1.43 -0.19
N PHE A 52 -5.02 1.57 -0.73
CA PHE A 52 -5.37 1.11 -2.08
C PHE A 52 -5.21 2.19 -3.17
N SER A 53 -4.78 3.41 -2.80
CA SER A 53 -4.68 4.55 -3.72
C SER A 53 -3.72 4.32 -4.91
N GLY A 54 -2.72 3.46 -4.76
CA GLY A 54 -1.75 3.10 -5.79
C GLY A 54 -2.14 1.94 -6.72
N LEU A 55 -3.33 1.36 -6.56
CA LEU A 55 -3.82 0.27 -7.41
C LEU A 55 -4.75 0.83 -8.50
N LYS A 56 -4.23 0.98 -9.72
CA LYS A 56 -5.05 1.37 -10.88
C LYS A 56 -6.10 0.29 -11.17
N ARG A 57 -7.31 0.72 -11.56
CA ARG A 57 -8.45 -0.15 -11.95
C ARG A 57 -9.00 -1.03 -10.83
N SER A 58 -8.91 -0.58 -9.57
CA SER A 58 -9.62 -1.20 -8.44
C SER A 58 -11.13 -1.36 -8.70
N ASP A 59 -11.71 -0.49 -9.52
CA ASP A 59 -13.15 -0.39 -9.74
C ASP A 59 -13.64 -1.30 -10.88
N GLU A 60 -12.73 -1.90 -11.65
CA GLU A 60 -13.07 -2.91 -12.67
C GLU A 60 -13.15 -4.30 -12.04
N PRO A 61 -14.34 -4.93 -11.99
CA PRO A 61 -14.50 -6.27 -11.42
C PRO A 61 -13.68 -7.32 -12.17
N GLY A 62 -13.15 -8.30 -11.44
CA GLY A 62 -12.43 -9.44 -12.01
C GLY A 62 -10.94 -9.18 -12.32
N THR A 63 -10.42 -7.98 -12.05
CA THR A 63 -8.98 -7.70 -12.13
C THR A 63 -8.21 -8.38 -11.00
N THR A 64 -6.89 -8.53 -11.15
CA THR A 64 -6.04 -9.08 -10.07
C THR A 64 -5.99 -8.12 -8.88
N GLU A 65 -6.05 -6.82 -9.15
CA GLU A 65 -6.13 -5.73 -8.18
C GLU A 65 -7.41 -5.80 -7.36
N ALA A 66 -8.57 -5.95 -8.00
CA ALA A 66 -9.85 -6.10 -7.31
C ALA A 66 -9.83 -7.31 -6.36
N HIS A 67 -9.37 -8.48 -6.83
CA HIS A 67 -9.25 -9.66 -5.98
C HIS A 67 -8.25 -9.49 -4.82
N LEU A 68 -7.17 -8.71 -5.01
CA LEU A 68 -6.22 -8.40 -3.94
C LEU A 68 -6.88 -7.52 -2.87
N ILE A 69 -7.64 -6.50 -3.28
CA ILE A 69 -8.39 -5.62 -2.37
C ILE A 69 -9.43 -6.44 -1.60
N GLU A 70 -10.21 -7.28 -2.28
CA GLU A 70 -11.18 -8.19 -1.64
C GLU A 70 -10.52 -9.12 -0.62
N MET A 71 -9.35 -9.71 -0.95
CA MET A 71 -8.62 -10.57 -0.04
C MET A 71 -8.14 -9.82 1.22
N LEU A 72 -7.57 -8.62 1.03
CA LEU A 72 -7.05 -7.81 2.13
C LEU A 72 -8.17 -7.27 3.03
N THR A 73 -9.31 -6.90 2.44
CA THR A 73 -10.48 -6.42 3.18
C THR A 73 -11.21 -7.54 3.92
N ALA A 74 -11.37 -8.72 3.30
CA ALA A 74 -11.85 -9.92 3.98
C ALA A 74 -10.92 -10.34 5.14
N GLY A 75 -9.61 -10.07 4.99
CA GLY A 75 -8.60 -10.37 6.00
C GLY A 75 -8.63 -9.46 7.21
N GLY A 76 -8.85 -8.16 7.04
CA GLY A 76 -8.88 -7.23 8.17
C GLY A 76 -8.82 -5.74 7.86
N PHE A 77 -8.33 -5.35 6.67
CA PHE A 77 -8.33 -3.95 6.24
C PHE A 77 -9.75 -3.48 5.83
N ASN A 78 -9.95 -2.17 5.75
CA ASN A 78 -11.12 -1.54 5.13
C ASN A 78 -10.71 -0.79 3.86
N HIS A 79 -11.67 -0.51 2.97
CA HIS A 79 -11.42 0.18 1.70
C HIS A 79 -10.83 1.59 1.87
N ASP A 80 -11.17 2.26 2.96
CA ASP A 80 -10.78 3.61 3.32
C ASP A 80 -9.58 3.67 4.29
N ASP A 81 -9.00 2.52 4.64
CA ASP A 81 -7.83 2.48 5.51
C ASP A 81 -6.65 3.23 4.88
N SER A 82 -5.93 3.96 5.74
CA SER A 82 -4.70 4.67 5.39
C SER A 82 -3.47 3.92 5.90
N TRP A 83 -2.32 4.20 5.30
CA TRP A 83 -1.04 3.69 5.77
C TRP A 83 -0.79 4.10 7.23
N GLY A 84 -0.55 3.14 8.12
CA GLY A 84 -0.27 3.41 9.54
C GLY A 84 1.06 4.13 9.76
N HIS A 85 2.01 3.93 8.85
CA HIS A 85 3.22 4.73 8.71
C HIS A 85 3.45 5.00 7.22
N ARG A 86 3.77 6.26 6.86
CA ARG A 86 4.15 6.67 5.51
C ARG A 86 5.12 7.84 5.61
N ALA A 87 6.34 7.68 5.11
CA ALA A 87 7.39 8.69 5.23
C ALA A 87 8.33 8.68 4.02
N GLY A 88 8.88 9.86 3.71
CA GLY A 88 9.95 9.99 2.74
C GLY A 88 11.29 9.61 3.37
N GLU A 89 12.16 8.97 2.60
CA GLU A 89 13.52 8.68 3.03
C GLU A 89 14.41 9.93 2.87
N PRO A 90 15.18 10.33 3.90
CA PRO A 90 16.05 11.50 3.80
C PRO A 90 17.02 11.39 2.61
N ASN A 91 17.10 12.47 1.83
CA ASN A 91 17.97 12.57 0.65
C ASN A 91 17.71 11.54 -0.46
N LYS A 92 16.55 10.87 -0.46
CA LYS A 92 16.15 9.92 -1.50
C LYS A 92 14.78 10.29 -2.07
N ALA A 93 14.56 9.95 -3.33
CA ALA A 93 13.25 10.05 -3.97
C ALA A 93 12.45 8.76 -3.72
N VAL A 94 12.24 8.45 -2.43
CA VAL A 94 11.59 7.22 -1.98
C VAL A 94 10.57 7.54 -0.89
N VAL A 95 9.41 6.89 -0.96
CA VAL A 95 8.42 6.86 0.11
C VAL A 95 8.27 5.42 0.59
N CYS A 96 8.40 5.21 1.91
CA CYS A 96 8.21 3.93 2.57
C CYS A 96 6.89 3.97 3.35
N SER A 97 6.08 2.91 3.24
CA SER A 97 4.83 2.80 3.99
C SER A 97 4.65 1.43 4.64
N LEU A 98 3.96 1.40 5.78
CA LEU A 98 3.62 0.20 6.53
C LEU A 98 2.18 0.30 7.04
N ALA A 99 1.41 -0.77 6.86
CA ALA A 99 0.10 -0.95 7.46
C ALA A 99 -0.01 -2.33 8.09
N LEU A 100 -0.71 -2.39 9.23
CA LEU A 100 -0.94 -3.61 9.98
C LEU A 100 -2.44 -3.79 10.19
N ALA A 101 -2.94 -5.00 9.95
CA ALA A 101 -4.31 -5.36 10.30
C ALA A 101 -4.31 -6.68 11.08
N ARG A 102 -5.16 -6.76 12.11
CA ARG A 102 -5.43 -8.03 12.78
C ARG A 102 -6.28 -8.88 11.84
N LEU A 103 -5.85 -10.12 11.61
CA LEU A 103 -6.62 -11.10 10.85
C LEU A 103 -7.95 -11.35 11.57
N ARG A 104 -9.07 -11.10 10.89
CA ARG A 104 -10.41 -11.39 11.40
C ARG A 104 -10.56 -12.89 11.66
N SER A 105 -10.84 -13.27 12.90
CA SER A 105 -10.93 -14.67 13.35
C SER A 105 -12.37 -15.20 13.40
N ASP A 106 -13.35 -14.31 13.25
CA ASP A 106 -14.80 -14.55 13.31
C ASP A 106 -15.41 -14.96 11.96
N ILE A 107 -14.57 -15.39 11.03
CA ILE A 107 -14.95 -15.93 9.71
C ILE A 107 -16.00 -17.06 9.81
N ARG A 108 -16.13 -17.71 10.97
CA ARG A 108 -17.11 -18.78 11.23
C ARG A 108 -18.52 -18.29 11.64
N GLY A 109 -18.74 -17.00 11.88
CA GLY A 109 -20.00 -16.51 12.47
C GLY A 109 -20.62 -15.26 11.83
N SER A 110 -20.00 -14.66 10.82
CA SER A 110 -20.58 -13.49 10.14
C SER A 110 -21.36 -13.90 8.89
N GLU A 111 -22.33 -13.07 8.49
CA GLU A 111 -23.06 -13.13 7.23
C GLU A 111 -22.18 -12.95 5.97
N MET A 112 -20.83 -13.00 6.09
CA MET A 112 -19.96 -13.14 4.93
C MET A 112 -20.16 -14.52 4.28
N GLY A 113 -20.63 -14.52 3.03
CA GLY A 113 -20.75 -15.74 2.23
C GLY A 113 -19.44 -16.55 2.15
N SER A 114 -19.58 -17.86 1.91
CA SER A 114 -18.49 -18.86 1.88
C SER A 114 -17.24 -18.45 1.08
N ASN A 115 -17.37 -17.55 0.11
CA ASN A 115 -16.27 -17.09 -0.73
C ASN A 115 -15.31 -16.14 0.01
N ALA A 116 -15.82 -15.22 0.84
CA ALA A 116 -14.98 -14.28 1.60
C ALA A 116 -14.13 -15.01 2.66
N VAL A 117 -14.71 -16.03 3.28
CA VAL A 117 -14.02 -16.98 4.18
C VAL A 117 -12.82 -17.63 3.51
N GLY A 118 -13.03 -18.15 2.30
CA GLY A 118 -11.98 -18.78 1.51
C GLY A 118 -10.87 -17.80 1.09
N MET A 119 -11.21 -16.53 0.84
CA MET A 119 -10.24 -15.50 0.48
C MET A 119 -9.34 -15.11 1.65
N ALA A 120 -9.91 -14.87 2.83
CA ALA A 120 -9.12 -14.53 4.02
C ALA A 120 -8.15 -15.66 4.41
N GLN A 121 -8.54 -16.93 4.19
CA GLN A 121 -7.63 -18.08 4.41
C GLN A 121 -6.43 -18.10 3.46
N LYS A 122 -6.54 -17.55 2.24
CA LYS A 122 -5.40 -17.45 1.30
C LYS A 122 -4.27 -16.59 1.88
N LEU A 123 -4.55 -15.66 2.78
CA LEU A 123 -3.52 -14.87 3.45
C LEU A 123 -2.56 -15.72 4.29
N LEU A 124 -3.03 -16.88 4.79
CA LEU A 124 -2.19 -17.81 5.54
C LEU A 124 -1.04 -18.39 4.68
N LEU A 125 -1.19 -18.42 3.35
CA LEU A 125 -0.16 -18.87 2.42
C LEU A 125 1.10 -17.99 2.47
N PHE A 126 0.95 -16.74 2.92
CA PHE A 126 2.04 -15.78 3.02
C PHE A 126 2.80 -15.85 4.37
N TRP A 127 2.42 -16.79 5.24
CA TRP A 127 3.20 -17.04 6.45
C TRP A 127 4.60 -17.55 6.11
N ARG A 128 5.64 -16.81 6.54
CA ARG A 128 7.06 -17.12 6.23
C ARG A 128 7.38 -17.15 4.73
N LYS A 129 6.44 -16.74 3.87
CA LYS A 129 6.55 -16.69 2.41
C LYS A 129 5.97 -15.37 1.90
N PRO A 130 6.70 -14.25 2.07
CA PRO A 130 6.24 -12.94 1.63
C PRO A 130 5.83 -12.95 0.16
N ALA A 131 4.66 -12.42 -0.16
CA ALA A 131 4.28 -12.13 -1.53
C ALA A 131 4.78 -10.74 -1.90
N ARG A 132 5.38 -10.62 -3.09
CA ARG A 132 5.88 -9.34 -3.60
C ARG A 132 5.35 -9.06 -4.99
N ARG A 133 4.94 -7.82 -5.23
CA ARG A 133 4.54 -7.32 -6.55
C ARG A 133 5.26 -6.01 -6.82
N CYS A 134 5.88 -5.90 -7.99
CA CYS A 134 6.55 -4.69 -8.46
C CYS A 134 5.88 -4.23 -9.76
N TRP A 135 5.62 -2.93 -9.88
CA TRP A 135 5.08 -2.35 -11.11
C TRP A 135 5.51 -0.91 -11.29
N TRP A 136 5.30 -0.40 -12.50
CA TRP A 136 5.55 0.98 -12.86
C TRP A 136 4.25 1.67 -13.21
N GLU A 137 4.15 2.94 -12.84
CA GLU A 137 3.05 3.80 -13.25
C GLU A 137 3.52 5.22 -13.54
N GLY A 138 2.95 5.83 -14.58
CA GLY A 138 3.02 7.27 -14.78
C GLY A 138 1.86 7.95 -14.06
N VAL A 139 2.16 9.02 -13.33
CA VAL A 139 1.18 9.90 -12.69
C VAL A 139 1.44 11.35 -13.08
N GLU A 140 0.37 12.14 -13.13
CA GLU A 140 0.44 13.59 -13.25
C GLU A 140 -0.03 14.16 -11.92
N LEU A 141 0.88 14.83 -11.21
CA LEU A 141 0.56 15.52 -9.96
C LEU A 141 0.08 16.93 -10.28
N GLU A 142 -1.03 17.31 -9.66
CA GLU A 142 -1.61 18.66 -9.72
C GLU A 142 -1.24 19.41 -8.43
N ASP A 143 -1.29 20.74 -8.48
CA ASP A 143 -1.03 21.63 -7.33
C ASP A 143 0.30 21.38 -6.61
N VAL A 144 1.36 21.05 -7.36
CA VAL A 144 2.70 20.86 -6.80
C VAL A 144 3.36 22.23 -6.54
N GLU A 145 3.73 22.46 -5.29
CA GLU A 145 4.38 23.69 -4.83
C GLU A 145 5.61 24.05 -5.70
N GLY A 146 5.61 25.26 -6.27
CA GLY A 146 6.70 25.75 -7.12
C GLY A 146 6.71 25.22 -8.56
N VAL A 147 5.66 24.49 -8.99
CA VAL A 147 5.51 24.00 -10.37
C VAL A 147 4.25 24.60 -10.99
N GLU A 148 4.38 25.17 -12.18
CA GLU A 148 3.21 25.60 -12.98
C GLU A 148 2.61 24.40 -13.72
N GLY A 149 1.32 24.15 -13.49
CA GLY A 149 0.57 23.08 -14.16
C GLY A 149 0.89 21.69 -13.60
N LYS A 150 0.87 20.69 -14.50
CA LYS A 150 0.99 19.27 -14.11
C LYS A 150 2.45 18.83 -14.05
N LEU A 151 2.83 18.21 -12.93
CA LEU A 151 4.14 17.59 -12.79
C LEU A 151 4.08 16.10 -13.15
N LYS A 152 4.81 15.70 -14.18
CA LYS A 152 4.92 14.30 -14.60
C LYS A 152 5.88 13.55 -13.69
N VAL A 153 5.41 12.47 -13.08
CA VAL A 153 6.20 11.62 -12.20
C VAL A 153 6.03 10.16 -12.63
N TRP A 154 7.14 9.46 -12.75
CA TRP A 154 7.14 8.01 -12.87
C TRP A 154 7.37 7.38 -11.51
N ILE A 155 6.56 6.39 -11.17
CA ILE A 155 6.64 5.68 -9.91
C ILE A 155 6.95 4.22 -10.20
N ARG A 156 7.95 3.68 -9.49
CA ARG A 156 8.15 2.25 -9.32
C ARG A 156 7.67 1.88 -7.93
N ARG A 157 6.62 1.08 -7.87
CA ARG A 157 5.99 0.67 -6.61
C ARG A 157 6.25 -0.81 -6.37
N VAL A 158 6.71 -1.13 -5.16
CA VAL A 158 6.86 -2.50 -4.68
C VAL A 158 5.98 -2.69 -3.47
N TRP A 159 5.04 -3.61 -3.57
CA TRP A 159 4.28 -4.08 -2.42
C TRP A 159 4.82 -5.39 -1.92
N THR A 160 4.95 -5.50 -0.60
CA THR A 160 5.28 -6.73 0.10
C THR A 160 4.15 -7.03 1.10
N LEU A 161 3.49 -8.17 0.89
CA LEU A 161 2.47 -8.70 1.78
C LEU A 161 3.04 -9.88 2.57
N GLU A 162 2.98 -9.75 3.89
CA GLU A 162 3.46 -10.75 4.83
C GLU A 162 2.39 -11.05 5.88
N MET A 163 2.46 -12.24 6.46
CA MET A 163 1.65 -12.58 7.63
C MET A 163 2.56 -12.96 8.79
N SER A 164 2.30 -12.34 9.94
CA SER A 164 2.93 -12.65 11.22
C SER A 164 1.92 -13.30 12.16
N VAL A 165 2.39 -14.13 13.09
CA VAL A 165 1.57 -14.72 14.15
C VAL A 165 2.20 -14.33 15.48
N ILE A 166 1.49 -13.55 16.28
CA ILE A 166 1.94 -13.13 17.60
C ILE A 166 1.23 -13.98 18.65
N GLY A 167 1.99 -14.61 19.53
CA GLY A 167 1.50 -15.23 20.76
C GLY A 167 2.41 -14.83 21.91
N LEU A 168 1.84 -14.25 22.96
CA LEU A 168 2.57 -13.99 24.20
C LEU A 168 3.02 -15.34 24.75
N ARG A 169 4.34 -15.48 24.94
CA ARG A 169 4.95 -16.66 25.55
C ARG A 169 4.78 -16.60 27.06
#